data_AF-A0AAP1KSZ4-F1
#
_entry.id   AF-A0AAP1KSZ4-F1
#
_cell.length_a   1.000
_cell.length_b   1.000
_cell.length_c   1.000
_cell.angle_alpha   90.00
_cell.angle_beta   90.00
_cell.angle_gamma   90.00
#
_symmetry.space_group_name_H-M   'P 1'
#
loop_
_entity.id
_entity.type
_entity.pdbx_description
1 polymer ?
#
loop_
_entity_poly.entity_id
_entity_poly.type
_entity_poly.pdbx_seq_one_letter_code
_entity_poly.pdbx_strand_id
1 'polypeptide(L)'
;MRMQESLVSMDEGAAQLRLSGPLSEWLFSSKFWSDFNAKHGTMFDQFEEDEADVTVVNAVVEALDGRIRALRELDACNVEFVYRWASEHKPLTTSVPRELLLSELARFRDFLVDAVAKNRCVTFSL
;
A
#
# COMPACT_ATOMS: atom_id res chain seq x y z
N MET A 1 4.74 20.55 2.66
CA MET A 1 3.46 19.81 2.73
C MET A 1 3.82 18.32 2.77
N ARG A 2 3.23 17.54 3.68
CA ARG A 2 3.61 16.13 3.95
C ARG A 2 2.89 15.20 2.95
N MET A 3 3.54 14.10 2.55
CA MET A 3 2.90 13.02 1.78
C MET A 3 1.83 12.33 2.62
N GLN A 4 0.77 11.81 1.98
CA GLN A 4 -0.33 11.16 2.67
C GLN A 4 0.11 9.81 3.21
N GLU A 5 -0.15 9.54 4.49
CA GLU A 5 0.12 8.26 5.15
C GLU A 5 -1.17 7.43 5.18
N SER A 6 -1.08 6.13 4.89
CA SER A 6 -2.18 5.19 5.10
C SER A 6 -2.10 4.53 6.48
N LEU A 7 -3.26 4.17 7.03
CA LEU A 7 -3.40 3.42 8.27
C LEU A 7 -4.14 2.11 7.98
N VAL A 8 -3.66 1.03 8.60
CA VAL A 8 -4.28 -0.29 8.47
C VAL A 8 -4.52 -0.82 9.88
N SER A 9 -5.73 -1.28 10.18
CA SER A 9 -6.09 -1.70 11.55
C SER A 9 -6.85 -3.01 11.60
N MET A 10 -6.67 -3.74 12.70
CA MET A 10 -7.39 -4.97 13.04
C MET A 10 -8.23 -4.74 14.31
N ASP A 11 -9.31 -5.50 14.46
CA ASP A 11 -10.12 -5.58 15.69
C ASP A 11 -10.48 -4.20 16.27
N GLU A 12 -11.12 -3.34 15.47
CA GLU A 12 -11.51 -1.97 15.84
C GLU A 12 -10.33 -1.10 16.35
N GLY A 13 -9.11 -1.39 15.91
CA GLY A 13 -7.91 -0.61 16.24
C GLY A 13 -7.06 -1.18 17.36
N ALA A 14 -7.31 -2.40 17.83
CA ALA A 14 -6.45 -3.05 18.84
C ALA A 14 -5.01 -3.30 18.33
N ALA A 15 -4.86 -3.51 17.02
CA ALA A 15 -3.56 -3.55 16.36
C ALA A 15 -3.59 -2.67 15.10
N GLN A 16 -2.56 -1.85 14.94
CA GLN A 16 -2.48 -0.86 13.86
C GLN A 16 -1.08 -0.86 13.23
N LEU A 17 -1.05 -0.68 11.92
CA LEU A 17 0.15 -0.41 11.16
C LEU A 17 -0.04 0.87 10.36
N ARG A 18 0.87 1.83 10.55
CA ARG A 18 0.93 3.06 9.75
C ARG A 18 1.97 2.90 8.65
N LEU A 19 1.56 3.13 7.41
CA LEU A 19 2.45 3.18 6.26
C LEU A 19 3.02 4.60 6.13
N SER A 20 4.29 4.69 5.75
CA SER A 20 4.94 5.96 5.47
C SER A 20 4.26 6.65 4.29
N GLY A 21 4.38 7.98 4.26
CA GLY A 21 3.89 8.76 3.13
C GLY A 21 4.45 8.30 1.78
N PRO A 22 5.77 8.07 1.66
CA PRO A 22 6.36 7.53 0.45
C PRO A 22 5.77 6.18 0.00
N LEU A 23 5.58 5.22 0.91
CA LEU A 23 5.01 3.93 0.51
C LEU A 23 3.55 4.07 0.07
N SER A 24 2.75 4.82 0.85
CA SER A 24 1.33 5.04 0.59
C SER A 24 1.13 5.65 -0.80
N GLU A 25 1.81 6.78 -1.07
CA GLU A 25 1.75 7.46 -2.37
C GLU A 25 2.35 6.61 -3.51
N TRP A 26 3.34 5.77 -3.22
CA TRP A 26 3.88 4.85 -4.21
C TRP A 26 2.88 3.76 -4.61
N LEU A 27 2.12 3.20 -3.66
CA LEU A 27 1.05 2.24 -3.96
C LEU A 27 -0.02 2.87 -4.86
N PHE A 28 -0.41 4.12 -4.58
CA PHE A 28 -1.36 4.86 -5.42
C PHE A 28 -0.81 5.19 -6.81
N SER A 29 0.37 5.81 -6.88
CA SER A 29 0.98 6.21 -8.15
C SER A 29 1.34 5.01 -9.05
N SER A 30 1.63 3.86 -8.45
CA SER A 30 1.91 2.60 -9.16
C SER A 30 0.65 1.79 -9.52
N LYS A 31 -0.53 2.39 -9.33
CA LYS A 31 -1.87 1.84 -9.60
C LYS A 31 -2.20 0.55 -8.85
N PHE A 32 -1.49 0.26 -7.75
CA PHE A 32 -1.68 -0.97 -6.98
C PHE A 32 -3.15 -1.19 -6.59
N TRP A 33 -3.78 -0.19 -5.96
CA TRP A 33 -5.18 -0.29 -5.52
C TRP A 33 -6.17 -0.31 -6.69
N SER A 34 -5.92 0.49 -7.73
CA SER A 34 -6.77 0.52 -8.92
C SER A 34 -6.76 -0.83 -9.67
N ASP A 35 -5.58 -1.42 -9.86
CA ASP A 35 -5.44 -2.74 -10.50
C ASP A 35 -6.04 -3.85 -9.61
N PHE A 36 -5.88 -3.74 -8.29
CA PHE A 36 -6.47 -4.67 -7.33
C PHE A 36 -8.00 -4.62 -7.37
N ASN A 37 -8.59 -3.43 -7.30
CA ASN A 37 -10.03 -3.18 -7.39
C ASN A 37 -10.62 -3.76 -8.67
N ALA A 38 -9.99 -3.48 -9.82
CA ALA A 38 -10.45 -3.99 -11.10
C ALA A 38 -10.44 -5.54 -11.17
N LYS A 39 -9.47 -6.18 -10.51
CA LYS A 39 -9.32 -7.64 -10.50
C LYS A 39 -10.25 -8.34 -9.51
N HIS A 40 -10.48 -7.74 -8.35
CA HIS A 40 -11.17 -8.38 -7.22
C HIS A 40 -12.59 -7.85 -6.96
N GLY A 41 -13.03 -6.82 -7.69
CA GLY A 41 -14.34 -6.21 -7.51
C GLY A 41 -14.47 -5.40 -6.21
N THR A 42 -13.35 -4.88 -5.70
CA THR A 42 -13.29 -4.01 -4.52
C THR A 42 -13.27 -2.54 -4.92
N MET A 43 -13.32 -1.63 -3.94
CA MET A 43 -13.45 -0.18 -4.17
C MET A 43 -12.47 0.68 -3.37
N PHE A 44 -11.36 0.11 -2.88
CA PHE A 44 -10.34 0.83 -2.11
C PHE A 44 -9.90 2.12 -2.80
N ASP A 45 -10.12 3.27 -2.17
CA ASP A 45 -9.72 4.57 -2.71
C ASP A 45 -8.91 5.40 -1.70
N GLN A 46 -8.14 6.36 -2.21
CA GLN A 46 -7.40 7.30 -1.38
C GLN A 46 -8.36 8.17 -0.60
N PHE A 47 -8.08 8.38 0.68
CA PHE A 47 -8.89 9.15 1.63
C PHE A 47 -10.20 8.48 2.06
N GLU A 48 -10.43 7.23 1.67
CA GLU A 48 -11.57 6.42 2.13
C GLU A 48 -11.15 5.38 3.17
N GLU A 49 -12.13 4.89 3.91
CA GLU A 49 -11.98 3.81 4.88
C GLU A 49 -12.84 2.62 4.47
N ASP A 50 -12.19 1.48 4.24
CA ASP A 50 -12.84 0.26 3.77
C ASP A 50 -12.48 -0.93 4.66
N GLU A 51 -13.50 -1.65 5.12
CA GLU A 51 -13.31 -2.93 5.80
C GLU A 51 -13.20 -4.06 4.76
N ALA A 52 -12.20 -4.91 4.95
CA ALA A 52 -11.94 -6.08 4.13
C ALA A 52 -12.05 -7.36 4.97
N ASP A 53 -12.79 -8.33 4.45
CA ASP A 53 -12.81 -9.68 5.03
C ASP A 53 -11.49 -10.44 4.77
N VAL A 54 -11.32 -11.56 5.46
CA VAL A 54 -10.12 -12.40 5.39
C VAL A 54 -9.79 -12.86 3.96
N THR A 55 -10.79 -13.06 3.10
CA THR A 55 -10.59 -13.48 1.72
C THR A 55 -9.94 -12.35 0.91
N VAL A 56 -10.47 -11.13 1.06
CA VAL A 56 -9.92 -9.94 0.41
C VAL A 56 -8.53 -9.62 0.96
N VAL A 57 -8.33 -9.69 2.28
CA VAL A 57 -7.02 -9.48 2.91
C VAL A 57 -5.98 -10.46 2.38
N ASN A 58 -6.32 -11.74 2.25
CA ASN A 58 -5.42 -12.74 1.69
C ASN A 58 -5.06 -12.43 0.21
N ALA A 59 -6.02 -11.94 -0.58
CA ALA A 59 -5.73 -11.48 -1.94
C ALA A 59 -4.78 -10.26 -1.97
N VAL A 60 -4.93 -9.32 -1.02
CA VAL A 60 -4.00 -8.18 -0.89
C VAL A 60 -2.59 -8.67 -0.55
N VAL A 61 -2.45 -9.66 0.33
CA VAL A 61 -1.15 -10.29 0.65
C VAL A 61 -0.48 -10.84 -0.62
N GLU A 62 -1.22 -11.58 -1.44
CA GLU A 62 -0.71 -12.14 -2.70
C GLU A 62 -0.28 -11.03 -3.68
N ALA A 63 -1.06 -9.96 -3.78
CA ALA A 63 -0.72 -8.80 -4.61
C ALA A 63 0.55 -8.08 -4.11
N LEU A 64 0.71 -7.94 -2.79
CA LEU A 64 1.93 -7.39 -2.17
C LEU A 64 3.14 -8.28 -2.43
N ASP A 65 3.01 -9.61 -2.35
CA ASP A 65 4.09 -10.54 -2.69
C ASP A 65 4.54 -10.37 -4.16
N GLY A 66 3.59 -10.21 -5.08
CA GLY A 66 3.89 -9.87 -6.47
C GLY A 66 4.64 -8.54 -6.61
N ARG A 67 4.20 -7.51 -5.87
CA ARG A 67 4.84 -6.20 -5.89
C ARG A 67 6.26 -6.22 -5.30
N ILE A 68 6.49 -6.96 -4.22
CA ILE A 68 7.80 -7.14 -3.59
C ILE A 68 8.76 -7.84 -4.57
N ARG A 69 8.30 -8.89 -5.27
CA ARG A 69 9.14 -9.59 -6.27
C ARG A 69 9.53 -8.65 -7.41
N ALA A 70 8.55 -7.96 -8.01
CA ALA A 70 8.82 -6.99 -9.07
C ALA A 70 9.77 -5.87 -8.62
N LEU A 71 9.62 -5.39 -7.38
CA LEU A 71 10.49 -4.36 -6.83
C LEU A 71 11.93 -4.87 -6.62
N ARG A 72 12.14 -6.14 -6.23
CA ARG A 72 13.47 -6.76 -6.09
C ARG A 72 14.20 -6.94 -7.42
N GLU A 73 13.44 -7.15 -8.50
CA GLU A 73 13.97 -7.35 -9.86
C GLU A 73 14.37 -6.04 -10.54
N LEU A 74 14.00 -4.87 -9.98
CA LEU A 74 14.43 -3.58 -10.48
C LEU A 74 15.92 -3.35 -10.20
N ASP A 75 16.71 -3.10 -11.24
CA ASP A 75 18.14 -2.78 -11.11
C ASP A 75 18.42 -1.42 -10.45
N ALA A 76 17.41 -0.56 -10.33
CA ALA A 76 17.56 0.79 -9.79
C ALA A 76 17.69 0.78 -8.24
N CYS A 77 18.65 1.55 -7.73
CA CYS A 77 18.82 1.73 -6.28
C CYS A 77 17.68 2.56 -5.65
N ASN A 78 17.12 3.50 -6.41
CA ASN A 78 16.01 4.35 -6.00
C ASN A 78 14.82 4.16 -6.93
N VAL A 79 13.63 4.31 -6.38
CA VAL A 79 12.36 4.32 -7.11
C VAL A 79 11.89 5.77 -7.20
N GLU A 80 11.67 6.22 -8.42
CA GLU A 80 11.14 7.55 -8.71
C GLU A 80 9.69 7.47 -9.14
N PHE A 81 8.84 8.31 -8.56
CA PHE A 81 7.42 8.36 -8.91
C PHE A 81 6.84 9.75 -8.72
N VAL A 82 5.74 10.01 -9.43
CA VAL A 82 4.93 11.23 -9.30
C VAL A 82 3.93 11.01 -8.16
N TYR A 83 4.00 11.81 -7.11
CA TYR A 83 3.08 11.71 -5.97
C TYR A 83 2.00 12.80 -6.00
N ARG A 84 2.15 13.84 -6.83
CA ARG A 84 1.14 14.91 -6.97
C ARG A 84 1.34 15.69 -8.26
N TRP A 85 0.29 16.38 -8.70
CA TRP A 85 0.34 17.40 -9.74
C TRP A 85 0.15 18.80 -9.13
N ALA A 86 1.04 19.73 -9.46
CA ALA A 86 0.86 21.14 -9.11
C ALA A 86 -0.28 21.76 -9.93
N SER A 87 -0.79 22.92 -9.49
CA SER A 87 -1.86 23.67 -10.19
C SER A 87 -1.53 24.00 -11.66
N GLU A 88 -0.24 24.14 -11.97
CA GLU A 88 0.28 24.34 -13.34
C GLU A 88 0.42 23.04 -14.15
N HIS A 89 -0.15 21.92 -13.70
CA HIS A 89 0.04 20.58 -14.29
C HIS A 89 1.50 20.12 -14.33
N LYS A 90 2.34 20.65 -13.43
CA LYS A 90 3.71 20.15 -13.25
C LYS A 90 3.72 18.95 -12.32
N PRO A 91 4.36 17.82 -12.70
CA PRO A 91 4.48 16.67 -11.81
C PRO A 91 5.43 17.00 -10.65
N LEU A 92 5.01 16.69 -9.44
CA LEU A 92 5.86 16.65 -8.27
C LEU A 92 6.35 15.21 -8.10
N THR A 93 7.63 15.01 -8.31
CA THR A 93 8.29 13.69 -8.19
C THR A 93 9.03 13.57 -6.87
N THR A 94 9.22 12.33 -6.44
CA THR A 94 10.10 11.98 -5.33
C THR A 94 10.98 10.79 -5.72
N SER A 95 12.08 10.60 -5.00
CA SER A 95 13.03 9.51 -5.18
C SER A 95 13.23 8.84 -3.82
N VAL A 96 12.94 7.54 -3.74
CA VAL A 96 12.96 6.78 -2.49
C VAL A 96 13.87 5.57 -2.66
N PRO A 97 14.76 5.28 -1.70
CA PRO A 97 15.56 4.06 -1.74
C PRO A 97 14.69 2.81 -1.86
N ARG A 98 14.99 1.96 -2.86
CA ARG A 98 14.28 0.70 -3.11
C ARG A 98 14.19 -0.18 -1.87
N GLU A 99 15.29 -0.25 -1.11
CA GLU A 99 15.37 -1.06 0.11
C GLU A 99 14.42 -0.57 1.23
N LEU A 100 14.15 0.74 1.30
CA LEU A 100 13.19 1.27 2.27
C LEU A 100 11.77 0.84 1.92
N LEU A 101 11.39 0.95 0.64
CA LEU A 101 10.10 0.47 0.14
C LEU A 101 9.95 -1.03 0.34
N LEU A 102 10.98 -1.83 0.03
CA LEU A 102 10.97 -3.29 0.25
C LEU A 102 10.77 -3.64 1.73
N SER A 103 11.51 -2.99 2.63
CA SER A 103 11.39 -3.23 4.07
C SER A 103 9.99 -2.89 4.59
N GLU A 104 9.40 -1.81 4.11
CA GLU A 104 8.07 -1.40 4.55
C GLU A 104 6.95 -2.25 3.95
N LEU A 105 7.04 -2.63 2.68
CA LEU A 105 6.13 -3.60 2.05
C LEU A 105 6.16 -4.94 2.78
N ALA A 106 7.33 -5.42 3.17
CA ALA A 106 7.46 -6.67 3.92
C ALA A 106 6.74 -6.58 5.26
N ARG A 107 6.94 -5.48 6.01
CA ARG A 107 6.21 -5.24 7.27
C ARG A 107 4.69 -5.16 7.07
N PHE A 108 4.25 -4.52 6.00
CA PHE A 108 2.83 -4.42 5.67
C PHE A 108 2.22 -5.78 5.35
N ARG A 109 2.88 -6.54 4.47
CA ARG A 109 2.49 -7.90 4.13
C ARG A 109 2.45 -8.80 5.37
N ASP A 110 3.47 -8.75 6.22
CA ASP A 110 3.52 -9.60 7.42
C ASP A 110 2.42 -9.25 8.43
N PHE A 111 2.05 -7.97 8.55
CA PHE A 111 0.90 -7.53 9.35
C PHE A 111 -0.41 -8.13 8.82
N LEU A 112 -0.63 -8.12 7.50
CA LEU A 112 -1.82 -8.72 6.89
C LEU A 112 -1.82 -10.25 6.99
N VAL A 113 -0.67 -10.90 6.87
CA VAL A 113 -0.53 -12.35 7.08
C VAL A 113 -0.92 -12.74 8.51
N ASP A 114 -0.52 -11.97 9.51
CA ASP A 114 -0.94 -12.17 10.90
C ASP A 114 -2.46 -12.01 11.07
N ALA A 115 -3.07 -11.03 10.41
CA ALA A 115 -4.53 -10.86 10.40
C ALA A 115 -5.25 -12.09 9.81
N VAL A 116 -4.76 -12.60 8.67
CA VAL A 116 -5.30 -13.80 8.02
C VAL A 116 -5.14 -15.03 8.92
N ALA A 117 -3.97 -15.22 9.53
CA ALA A 117 -3.70 -16.34 10.43
C ALA A 117 -4.61 -16.33 11.66
N LYS A 118 -5.01 -15.14 12.13
CA LYS A 118 -5.94 -14.93 13.22
C LYS A 118 -7.41 -14.86 12.78
N ASN A 119 -7.68 -15.04 11.49
CA ASN A 119 -8.99 -14.93 10.86
C ASN A 119 -9.71 -13.62 11.22
N ARG A 120 -9.01 -12.48 11.07
CA ARG A 120 -9.49 -11.13 11.39
C ARG A 120 -9.72 -10.30 10.14
N CYS A 121 -10.80 -9.52 10.15
CA CYS A 121 -11.00 -8.45 9.18
C CYS A 121 -9.99 -7.32 9.41
N VAL A 122 -9.75 -6.55 8.35
CA VAL A 122 -8.81 -5.44 8.36
C VAL A 122 -9.49 -4.21 7.78
N THR A 123 -9.36 -3.08 8.47
CA THR A 123 -9.80 -1.78 7.98
C THR A 123 -8.62 -1.05 7.35
N PHE A 124 -8.78 -0.65 6.10
CA PHE A 124 -7.82 0.13 5.33
C PHE A 124 -8.29 1.58 5.26
N SER A 125 -7.52 2.50 5.85
CA SER A 125 -7.72 3.95 5.72
C SER A 125 -6.58 4.49 4.85
N LEU A 126 -6.80 4.64 3.54
CA LEU A 126 -5.72 4.77 2.56
C LEU A 126 -5.29 6.21 2.24
#